data_AF-A0A497PM11-F1
#
_entry.id   AF-A0A497PM11-F1
#
_cell.length_a   1.000
_cell.length_b   1.000
_cell.length_c   1.000
_cell.angle_alpha   90.00
_cell.angle_beta   90.00
_cell.angle_gamma   90.00
#
_symmetry.space_group_name_H-M   'P 1'
#
loop_
_entity.id
_entity.type
_entity.pdbx_description
1 polymer ?
#
loop_
_entity_poly.entity_id
_entity_poly.type
_entity_poly.pdbx_seq_one_letter_code
_entity_poly.pdbx_strand_id
1 'polypeptide(L)' 'MSFIHLHVHSEYSILDGFLRIDDLIKRVKEFKMPAVALTDHGGMYGVIPF' A
#
# COMPACT_ATOMS: atom_id res chain seq x y z
N MET A 1 -3.04 5.84 -20.14
CA MET A 1 -2.77 6.76 -19.02
C MET A 1 -2.09 5.96 -17.91
N SER A 2 -1.05 6.50 -17.28
CA SER A 2 -0.38 5.88 -16.14
C SER A 2 -0.92 6.48 -14.85
N PHE A 3 -1.16 5.66 -13.82
CA PHE A 3 -1.70 6.08 -12.54
C PHE A 3 -0.89 5.44 -11.40
N ILE A 4 -0.68 6.20 -10.32
CA ILE A 4 0.09 5.79 -9.15
C ILE A 4 -0.66 6.27 -7.91
N HIS A 5 -0.92 5.36 -6.97
CA HIS A 5 -1.46 5.72 -5.66
C HIS A 5 -0.29 6.15 -4.76
N LEU A 6 -0.33 7.39 -4.28
CA LEU A 6 0.69 7.96 -3.39
C LEU A 6 0.25 8.09 -1.93
N HIS A 7 -0.98 7.67 -1.63
CA HIS A 7 -1.58 7.70 -0.30
C HIS A 7 -2.38 6.42 -0.13
N VAL A 8 -1.82 5.45 0.59
CA VAL A 8 -2.40 4.12 0.80
C VAL A 8 -2.08 3.66 2.21
N HIS A 9 -3.09 3.14 2.90
CA HIS A 9 -2.97 2.54 4.23
C HIS A 9 -2.97 1.03 4.11
N SER A 10 -2.00 0.37 4.71
CA SER A 10 -1.95 -1.08 4.83
C SER A 10 -2.59 -1.55 6.13
N GLU A 11 -2.59 -2.86 6.38
CA GLU A 11 -2.94 -3.50 7.64
C GLU A 11 -2.13 -3.02 8.86
N TYR A 12 -1.03 -2.29 8.64
CA TYR A 12 -0.24 -1.68 9.69
C TYR A 12 -0.81 -0.34 10.20
N SER A 13 -1.82 0.21 9.53
CA SER A 13 -2.68 1.25 10.12
C SER A 13 -3.66 0.61 11.11
N ILE A 14 -3.24 0.47 12.37
CA ILE A 14 -3.88 -0.41 13.38
C ILE A 14 -5.38 -0.16 13.59
N LEU A 15 -5.87 1.07 13.36
CA LEU A 15 -7.27 1.44 13.62
C LEU A 15 -8.20 1.22 12.42
N ASP A 16 -7.70 1.32 11.19
CA ASP A 16 -8.51 1.40 9.97
C ASP A 16 -7.88 0.72 8.73
N GLY A 17 -6.72 0.10 8.92
CA GLY A 17 -5.96 -0.63 7.91
C GLY A 17 -6.50 -2.03 7.70
N PHE A 18 -7.15 -2.28 6.56
CA PHE A 18 -7.67 -3.60 6.19
C PHE A 18 -6.93 -4.24 5.01
N LEU A 19 -6.03 -3.50 4.37
CA LEU A 19 -5.37 -3.88 3.13
C LEU A 19 -4.05 -4.58 3.40
N ARG A 20 -3.95 -5.86 3.04
CA ARG A 20 -2.68 -6.61 3.12
C ARG A 20 -1.70 -6.15 2.05
N ILE A 21 -0.42 -6.11 2.40
CA ILE A 21 0.65 -5.65 1.50
C ILE A 21 0.74 -6.54 0.25
N ASP A 22 0.72 -7.86 0.41
CA ASP A 22 0.83 -8.81 -0.71
C ASP A 22 -0.31 -8.62 -1.74
N ASP A 23 -1.54 -8.40 -1.24
CA ASP A 23 -2.71 -8.18 -2.08
C ASP A 23 -2.62 -6.84 -2.82
N LEU A 24 -2.11 -5.79 -2.15
CA LEU A 24 -1.85 -4.49 -2.76
C LEU A 24 -0.84 -4.59 -3.91
N ILE A 25 0.31 -5.23 -3.70
CA ILE A 25 1.36 -5.38 -4.73
C ILE A 25 0.83 -6.17 -5.92
N LYS A 26 0.10 -7.27 -5.67
CA LYS A 26 -0.51 -8.07 -6.73
C LYS A 26 -1.48 -7.24 -7.57
N ARG A 27 -2.31 -6.41 -6.93
CA ARG A 27 -3.31 -5.57 -7.59
C ARG A 27 -2.68 -4.45 -8.42
N VAL A 28 -1.66 -3.77 -7.88
CA VAL A 28 -0.87 -2.74 -8.57
C VAL A 28 -0.24 -3.31 -9.84
N LYS A 29 0.33 -4.52 -9.76
CA LYS A 29 0.93 -5.21 -10.91
C LYS A 29 -0.11 -5.60 -11.97
N GLU A 30 -1.27 -6.11 -11.56
CA GLU A 30 -2.38 -6.47 -12.47
C GLU A 30 -2.85 -5.23 -13.28
N PHE A 31 -2.94 -4.09 -12.62
CA PHE A 31 -3.33 -2.82 -13.24
C PHE A 31 -2.22 -2.11 -14.00
N LYS A 32 -1.02 -2.69 -14.08
CA LYS A 32 0.16 -2.09 -14.74
C LYS A 32 0.50 -0.71 -14.16
N MET A 33 0.26 -0.51 -12.87
CA MET A 33 0.69 0.68 -12.14
C MET A 33 2.18 0.52 -11.83
N PRO A 34 3.06 1.46 -12.26
CA PRO A 34 4.50 1.27 -12.15
C PRO A 34 5.06 1.45 -10.73
N ALA A 35 4.27 2.06 -9.84
CA ALA A 35 4.65 2.30 -8.45
C ALA A 35 3.40 2.42 -7.55
N VAL A 36 3.62 2.35 -6.25
CA VAL A 36 2.65 2.65 -5.18
C VAL A 36 3.41 3.15 -3.95
N ALA A 37 2.84 4.08 -3.19
CA ALA A 37 3.40 4.52 -1.92
C ALA A 37 2.58 3.96 -0.75
N LEU A 38 3.28 3.62 0.34
CA LEU A 38 2.69 3.24 1.62
C LEU A 38 2.78 4.42 2.59
N THR A 39 1.65 4.80 3.19
CA THR A 39 1.51 5.97 4.06
C THR A 39 0.68 5.65 5.30
N ASP A 40 1.09 4.67 6.10
CA ASP A 40 0.33 4.22 7.28
C ASP A 40 0.13 5.31 8.35
N HIS A 41 -0.92 5.13 9.16
CA HIS A 41 -1.23 6.03 10.25
C HIS A 41 -0.28 5.86 11.44
N GLY A 42 0.31 6.97 11.88
CA GLY A 42 1.01 7.05 13.16
C GLY A 42 2.33 6.27 13.25
N GLY A 43 2.83 5.73 12.14
CA GLY A 43 4.13 5.06 12.11
C GLY A 43 4.44 4.39 10.76
N MET A 44 5.67 3.89 10.64
CA MET A 44 6.19 3.20 9.45
C MET A 44 6.36 1.70 9.71
N TYR A 45 5.38 1.07 10.37
CA TYR A 45 5.48 -0.33 10.80
C TYR A 45 5.49 -1.31 9.61
N GLY A 46 4.81 -0.96 8.52
CA GLY A 46 4.74 -1.76 7.31
C GLY A 46 5.94 -1.65 6.36
N VAL A 47 6.97 -0.86 6.67
CA VAL A 47 8.05 -0.56 5.69
C VAL A 47 8.97 -1.72 5.38
N ILE A 48 9.32 -2.55 6.35
CA ILE A 48 10.14 -3.74 6.10
C ILE A 48 9.39 -4.82 5.28
N PRO A 49 8.10 -5.09 5.54
CA PRO A 49 7.33 -6.03 4.73
C PRO A 49 6.82 -5.50 3.38
N PHE A 50 6.86 -4.18 3.12
CA PHE A 50 6.40 -3.54 1.88
C PHE A 50 7.34 -3.70 0.68
#